data_AF-A0AA40RXW7-F1
#
_entry.id   AF-A0AA40RXW7-F1
#
_cell.length_a   1.000
_cell.length_b   1.000
_cell.length_c   1.000
_cell.angle_alpha   90.00
_cell.angle_beta   90.00
_cell.angle_gamma   90.00
#
_symmetry.space_group_name_H-M   'P 1'
#
loop_
_entity.id
_entity.type
_entity.pdbx_description
1 polymer ?
#
loop_
_entity_poly.entity_id
_entity_poly.type
_entity_poly.pdbx_seq_one_letter_code
_entity_poly.pdbx_strand_id
1 'polypeptide(L)'
;HKFYERKEILDIMAYMSLITNPDDNAAFERVVNEPKRGLGATSLTRLRELANRLNVSYMKAIESIELAPSITTKAASKFLTFAEMMHNLRQQSEFLNVTELTELVMTQSGYRQMLAEKNDPDSQARLENLEEFLSVTKEFDDKYQPEDPESIDPVTDFLGTTALMSDLDDFE
;
A
#
# COMPACT_ATOMS: atom_id res chain seq x y z
N HIS A 1 14.56 -7.90 17.02
CA HIS A 1 14.08 -8.47 15.73
C HIS A 1 13.19 -7.41 15.15
N LYS A 2 13.61 -6.71 14.10
CA LYS A 2 12.92 -5.48 13.68
C LYS A 2 11.59 -5.83 13.02
N PHE A 3 10.50 -5.55 13.73
CA PHE A 3 9.14 -5.92 13.33
C PHE A 3 8.72 -5.14 12.08
N TYR A 4 9.01 -3.84 12.05
CA TYR A 4 8.67 -2.93 10.95
C TYR A 4 9.55 -3.07 9.70
N GLU A 5 10.66 -3.81 9.77
CA GLU A 5 11.50 -4.11 8.59
C GLU A 5 11.01 -5.36 7.81
N ARG A 6 10.07 -6.11 8.37
CA ARG A 6 9.55 -7.33 7.73
C ARG A 6 8.88 -6.98 6.40
N LYS A 7 9.09 -7.80 5.37
CA LYS A 7 8.65 -7.50 4.00
C LYS A 7 7.15 -7.20 3.91
N GLU A 8 6.33 -8.06 4.51
CA GLU A 8 4.88 -7.95 4.53
C GLU A 8 4.38 -6.73 5.28
N ILE A 9 5.05 -6.35 6.38
CA ILE A 9 4.70 -5.15 7.13
C ILE A 9 4.96 -3.92 6.27
N LEU A 10 6.15 -3.82 5.68
CA LEU A 10 6.48 -2.74 4.76
C LEU A 10 5.58 -2.70 3.52
N ASP A 11 5.14 -3.86 2.99
CA ASP A 11 4.22 -3.91 1.85
C ASP A 11 2.83 -3.36 2.22
N ILE A 12 2.28 -3.75 3.38
CA ILE A 12 1.00 -3.22 3.87
C ILE A 12 1.11 -1.73 4.20
N MET A 13 2.19 -1.30 4.86
CA MET A 13 2.45 0.11 5.14
C MET A 13 2.54 0.93 3.86
N ALA A 14 3.13 0.41 2.79
CA ALA A 14 3.15 1.08 1.49
C ALA A 14 1.77 1.16 0.82
N TYR A 15 0.90 0.16 0.99
CA TYR A 15 -0.49 0.30 0.55
C TYR A 15 -1.19 1.45 1.30
N MET A 16 -1.08 1.48 2.63
CA MET A 16 -1.67 2.51 3.48
C MET A 16 -1.12 3.91 3.15
N SER A 17 0.19 4.01 2.91
CA SER A 17 0.86 5.24 2.48
C SER A 17 0.38 5.72 1.10
N LEU A 18 0.17 4.81 0.14
CA LEU A 18 -0.35 5.19 -1.17
C LEU A 18 -1.84 5.59 -1.13
N ILE A 19 -2.60 5.05 -0.19
CA ILE A 19 -4.01 5.45 0.05
C ILE A 19 -4.07 6.89 0.56
N THR A 20 -3.26 7.23 1.56
CA THR A 20 -3.19 8.58 2.15
C THR A 20 -2.53 9.60 1.22
N ASN A 21 -1.47 9.19 0.52
CA ASN A 21 -0.72 9.99 -0.42
C ASN A 21 -0.59 9.31 -1.81
N PRO A 22 -1.52 9.57 -2.75
CA PRO A 22 -1.45 9.04 -4.11
C PRO A 22 -0.22 9.50 -4.91
N ASP A 23 0.49 10.54 -4.46
CA ASP A 23 1.70 11.05 -5.10
C ASP A 23 2.98 10.31 -4.64
N ASP A 24 2.87 9.35 -3.71
CA ASP A 24 3.99 8.53 -3.26
C ASP A 24 4.38 7.46 -4.31
N ASN A 25 5.29 7.85 -5.20
CA ASN A 25 5.86 6.95 -6.20
C ASN A 25 6.66 5.78 -5.61
N ALA A 26 7.25 5.93 -4.41
CA ALA A 26 8.03 4.86 -3.80
C ALA A 26 7.11 3.77 -3.23
N ALA A 27 6.04 4.17 -2.55
CA ALA A 27 4.96 3.28 -2.13
C ALA A 27 4.34 2.56 -3.33
N PHE A 28 4.00 3.29 -4.40
CA PHE A 28 3.49 2.71 -5.64
C PHE A 28 4.38 1.60 -6.19
N GLU A 29 5.68 1.86 -6.36
CA GLU A 29 6.63 0.88 -6.92
C GLU A 29 6.72 -0.39 -6.09
N ARG A 30 6.55 -0.27 -4.78
CA ARG A 30 6.56 -1.40 -3.86
C ARG A 30 5.35 -2.30 -4.05
N VAL A 31 4.16 -1.71 -4.17
CA VAL A 31 2.90 -2.48 -4.07
C VAL A 31 2.21 -2.78 -5.40
N VAL A 32 2.53 -2.04 -6.47
CA VAL A 32 1.84 -2.15 -7.78
C VAL A 32 1.88 -3.58 -8.33
N ASN A 33 2.93 -4.35 -8.05
CA ASN A 33 3.06 -5.74 -8.51
C ASN A 33 3.26 -6.74 -7.35
N GLU A 34 2.86 -6.37 -6.13
CA GLU A 34 2.82 -7.25 -4.96
C GLU A 34 1.42 -7.17 -4.30
N PRO A 35 0.51 -8.14 -4.50
CA PRO A 35 0.70 -9.42 -5.21
C PRO A 35 0.96 -9.30 -6.71
N LYS A 36 1.46 -10.38 -7.32
CA LYS A 36 1.83 -10.38 -8.75
C LYS A 36 0.62 -10.06 -9.65
N ARG A 37 0.67 -8.89 -10.28
CA ARG A 37 -0.29 -8.46 -11.32
C ARG A 37 0.23 -8.71 -12.72
N GLY A 38 1.49 -9.15 -12.87
CA GLY A 38 2.15 -9.36 -14.15
C GLY A 38 2.44 -8.04 -14.87
N LEU A 39 2.82 -7.03 -14.10
CA LEU A 39 3.41 -5.77 -14.55
C LEU A 39 4.93 -5.92 -14.49
N GLY A 40 5.55 -6.16 -15.65
CA GLY A 40 7.01 -6.36 -15.74
C GLY A 40 7.80 -5.06 -15.72
N ALA A 41 9.13 -5.18 -15.60
CA ALA A 41 10.06 -4.05 -15.55
C ALA A 41 9.91 -3.07 -16.72
N THR A 42 9.66 -3.59 -17.93
CA THR A 42 9.42 -2.74 -19.11
C THR A 42 8.18 -1.88 -18.95
N SER A 43 7.06 -2.46 -18.50
CA SER A 43 5.80 -1.72 -18.30
C SER A 43 5.96 -0.62 -17.26
N LEU A 44 6.64 -0.92 -16.14
CA LEU A 44 6.93 0.07 -15.10
C LEU A 44 7.83 1.19 -15.64
N THR A 45 8.88 0.84 -16.38
CA THR A 45 9.77 1.83 -17.02
C THR A 45 9.00 2.78 -17.94
N ARG A 46 8.09 2.24 -18.76
CA ARG A 46 7.24 3.07 -19.64
C ARG A 46 6.27 3.97 -18.87
N LEU A 47 5.74 3.50 -17.75
CA LEU A 47 4.92 4.34 -16.87
C LEU A 47 5.74 5.49 -16.27
N ARG A 48 6.98 5.21 -15.81
CA ARG A 48 7.91 6.24 -15.32
C ARG A 48 8.21 7.29 -16.37
N GLU A 49 8.49 6.86 -17.60
CA GLU A 49 8.71 7.77 -18.74
C GLU A 49 7.48 8.66 -19.01
N LEU A 50 6.27 8.09 -18.95
CA LEU A 50 5.03 8.86 -19.08
C LEU A 50 4.88 9.89 -17.95
N ALA A 51 5.04 9.45 -16.70
CA ALA A 51 4.93 10.30 -15.52
C ALA A 51 5.94 11.46 -15.56
N ASN A 52 7.20 11.18 -15.93
CA ASN A 52 8.24 12.20 -16.09
C ASN A 52 7.92 13.18 -17.21
N ARG A 53 7.40 12.71 -18.34
CA ARG A 53 7.00 13.58 -19.47
C ARG A 53 5.85 14.52 -19.11
N LEU A 54 4.91 14.04 -18.29
CA LEU A 54 3.76 14.81 -17.84
C LEU A 54 4.06 15.62 -16.56
N ASN A 55 5.19 15.37 -15.90
CA ASN A 55 5.57 15.93 -14.61
C ASN A 55 4.51 15.70 -13.51
N VAL A 56 4.06 14.44 -13.40
CA VAL A 56 3.06 13.99 -12.41
C VAL A 56 3.49 12.69 -11.72
N SER A 57 2.82 12.30 -10.66
CA SER A 57 3.01 11.01 -9.99
C SER A 57 2.57 9.82 -10.86
N TYR A 58 2.96 8.61 -10.47
CA TYR A 58 2.61 7.39 -11.21
C TYR A 58 1.11 7.13 -11.22
N MET A 59 0.42 7.35 -10.09
CA MET A 59 -1.05 7.25 -10.02
C MET A 59 -1.72 8.21 -11.01
N LYS A 60 -1.30 9.49 -11.02
CA LYS A 60 -1.81 10.49 -11.99
C LYS A 60 -1.45 10.15 -13.44
N ALA A 61 -0.27 9.57 -13.68
CA ALA A 61 0.14 9.14 -15.02
C ALA A 61 -0.76 8.02 -15.56
N ILE A 62 -1.29 7.14 -14.70
CA ILE A 62 -2.23 6.08 -15.10
C ILE A 62 -3.55 6.68 -15.63
N GLU A 63 -4.01 7.80 -15.09
CA GLU A 63 -5.20 8.50 -15.60
C GLU A 63 -5.02 8.97 -17.05
N SER A 64 -3.77 9.22 -17.45
CA SER A 64 -3.38 9.62 -18.82
C SER A 64 -2.69 8.50 -19.60
N ILE A 65 -2.92 7.22 -19.24
CA ILE A 65 -2.17 6.08 -19.80
C ILE A 65 -2.35 5.91 -21.31
N GLU A 66 -3.46 6.40 -21.86
CA GLU A 66 -3.72 6.44 -23.30
C GLU A 66 -2.71 7.29 -24.09
N LEU A 67 -2.04 8.24 -23.43
CA LEU A 67 -0.98 9.06 -24.02
C LEU A 67 0.36 8.31 -24.13
N ALA A 68 0.46 7.07 -23.65
CA ALA A 68 1.66 6.23 -23.73
C ALA A 68 1.48 5.05 -24.70
N PRO A 69 1.64 5.25 -26.02
CA PRO A 69 1.52 4.17 -27.00
C PRO A 69 2.56 3.05 -26.83
N SER A 70 3.63 3.32 -26.07
CA SER A 70 4.66 2.34 -25.70
C SER A 70 4.20 1.34 -24.63
N ILE A 71 3.10 1.61 -23.92
CA ILE A 71 2.51 0.67 -22.95
C ILE A 71 1.52 -0.22 -23.70
N THR A 72 1.72 -1.53 -23.64
CA THR A 72 0.78 -2.49 -24.26
C THR A 72 -0.61 -2.37 -23.62
N THR A 73 -1.67 -2.60 -24.40
CA THR A 73 -3.06 -2.58 -23.90
C THR A 73 -3.26 -3.47 -22.66
N LYS A 74 -2.61 -4.64 -22.63
CA LYS A 74 -2.67 -5.56 -21.48
C LYS A 74 -2.04 -4.98 -20.22
N ALA A 75 -0.92 -4.27 -20.35
CA ALA A 75 -0.28 -3.60 -19.22
C ALA A 75 -1.12 -2.39 -18.77
N ALA A 76 -1.65 -1.61 -19.72
CA ALA A 76 -2.51 -0.47 -19.40
C ALA A 76 -3.75 -0.89 -18.61
N SER A 77 -4.44 -1.95 -19.03
CA SER A 77 -5.59 -2.49 -18.30
C SER A 77 -5.25 -2.89 -16.86
N LYS A 78 -4.08 -3.50 -16.63
CA LYS A 78 -3.64 -3.89 -15.28
C LYS A 78 -3.32 -2.69 -14.38
N PHE A 79 -2.71 -1.65 -14.94
CA PHE A 79 -2.47 -0.40 -14.23
C PHE A 79 -3.80 0.27 -13.85
N LEU A 80 -4.75 0.32 -14.78
CA LEU A 80 -6.09 0.87 -14.53
C LEU A 80 -6.82 0.09 -13.42
N THR A 81 -6.82 -1.24 -13.46
CA THR A 81 -7.41 -2.07 -12.40
C THR A 81 -6.75 -1.83 -11.04
N PHE A 82 -5.42 -1.68 -10.99
CA PHE A 82 -4.73 -1.34 -9.76
C PHE A 82 -5.13 0.06 -9.25
N ALA A 83 -5.16 1.06 -10.14
CA ALA A 83 -5.54 2.43 -9.79
C ALA A 83 -6.99 2.50 -9.29
N GLU A 84 -7.92 1.76 -9.90
CA GLU A 84 -9.32 1.66 -9.46
C GLU A 84 -9.43 1.06 -8.05
N MET A 85 -8.69 -0.01 -7.76
CA MET A 85 -8.62 -0.61 -6.42
C MET A 85 -8.10 0.39 -5.39
N MET A 86 -7.00 1.09 -5.68
CA MET A 86 -6.45 2.10 -4.78
C MET A 86 -7.41 3.27 -4.55
N HIS A 87 -8.12 3.70 -5.60
CA HIS A 87 -9.14 4.74 -5.50
C HIS A 87 -10.31 4.30 -4.61
N ASN A 88 -10.77 3.05 -4.75
CA ASN A 88 -11.83 2.50 -3.90
C ASN A 88 -11.40 2.42 -2.43
N LEU A 89 -10.18 1.93 -2.16
CA LEU A 89 -9.63 1.86 -0.80
C LEU A 89 -9.52 3.24 -0.16
N ARG A 90 -9.13 4.27 -0.94
CA ARG A 90 -9.09 5.67 -0.48
C ARG A 90 -10.46 6.27 -0.17
N GLN A 91 -11.50 5.88 -0.90
CA GLN A 91 -12.86 6.30 -0.53
C GLN A 91 -13.31 5.61 0.76
N GLN A 92 -12.95 4.33 0.96
CA GLN A 92 -13.32 3.60 2.17
C GLN A 92 -12.55 4.07 3.40
N SER A 93 -11.30 4.54 3.25
CA SER A 93 -10.51 5.06 4.38
C SER A 93 -11.15 6.27 5.07
N GLU A 94 -12.09 6.98 4.43
CA GLU A 94 -12.85 8.06 5.06
C GLU A 94 -13.85 7.56 6.12
N PHE A 95 -14.17 6.27 6.13
CA PHE A 95 -15.20 5.67 6.98
C PHE A 95 -14.72 4.51 7.84
N LEU A 96 -13.47 4.07 7.66
CA LEU A 96 -12.90 2.92 8.36
C LEU A 96 -11.81 3.38 9.33
N ASN A 97 -11.68 2.66 10.44
CA ASN A 97 -10.52 2.80 11.31
C ASN A 97 -9.28 2.11 10.70
N VAL A 98 -8.12 2.19 11.37
CA VAL A 98 -6.86 1.69 10.83
C VAL A 98 -6.88 0.17 10.69
N THR A 99 -7.41 -0.56 11.68
CA THR A 99 -7.54 -2.02 11.63
C THR A 99 -8.44 -2.47 10.48
N GLU A 100 -9.63 -1.89 10.35
CA GLU A 100 -10.60 -2.22 9.30
C GLU A 100 -10.03 -1.94 7.91
N LEU A 101 -9.38 -0.79 7.72
CA LEU A 101 -8.73 -0.46 6.45
C LEU A 101 -7.58 -1.43 6.15
N THR A 102 -6.79 -1.79 7.16
CA THR A 102 -5.68 -2.75 7.02
C THR A 102 -6.19 -4.13 6.58
N GLU A 103 -7.25 -4.65 7.21
CA GLU A 103 -7.91 -5.89 6.79
C GLU A 103 -8.46 -5.82 5.36
N LEU A 104 -9.10 -4.69 5.02
CA LEU A 104 -9.64 -4.45 3.70
C LEU A 104 -8.54 -4.42 2.64
N VAL A 105 -7.42 -3.74 2.89
CA VAL A 105 -6.24 -3.70 2.01
C VAL A 105 -5.72 -5.11 1.77
N MET A 106 -5.51 -5.89 2.84
CA MET A 106 -5.02 -7.27 2.72
C MET A 106 -5.94 -8.15 1.87
N THR A 107 -7.25 -7.90 1.94
CA THR A 107 -8.28 -8.67 1.24
C THR A 107 -8.42 -8.23 -0.22
N GLN A 108 -8.69 -6.94 -0.47
CA GLN A 108 -8.92 -6.43 -1.83
C GLN A 108 -7.68 -6.51 -2.73
N SER A 109 -6.48 -6.33 -2.16
CA SER A 109 -5.24 -6.49 -2.93
C SER A 109 -4.92 -7.94 -3.28
N GLY A 110 -5.56 -8.91 -2.61
CA GLY A 110 -5.25 -10.34 -2.70
C GLY A 110 -4.01 -10.76 -1.91
N TYR A 111 -3.50 -9.92 -1.01
CA TYR A 111 -2.24 -10.17 -0.29
C TYR A 111 -2.33 -11.40 0.62
N ARG A 112 -3.40 -11.50 1.41
CA ARG A 112 -3.68 -12.70 2.23
C ARG A 112 -3.79 -13.95 1.37
N GLN A 113 -4.52 -13.86 0.26
CA GLN A 113 -4.71 -14.98 -0.67
C GLN A 113 -3.37 -15.44 -1.27
N MET A 114 -2.51 -14.51 -1.70
CA MET A 114 -1.19 -14.83 -2.27
C MET A 114 -0.32 -15.66 -1.29
N LEU A 115 -0.29 -15.27 -0.01
CA LEU A 115 0.46 -16.00 1.01
C LEU A 115 -0.18 -17.36 1.32
N ALA A 116 -1.51 -17.40 1.46
CA ALA A 116 -2.26 -18.61 1.74
C ALA A 116 -2.14 -19.66 0.62
N GLU A 117 -2.12 -19.24 -0.65
CA GLU A 117 -1.98 -20.14 -1.80
C GLU A 117 -0.57 -20.75 -1.92
N LYS A 118 0.47 -20.00 -1.55
CA LYS A 118 1.86 -20.50 -1.58
C LYS A 118 2.09 -21.57 -0.51
N ASN A 119 1.43 -21.42 0.65
CA ASN A 119 1.32 -22.41 1.73
C ASN A 119 2.63 -23.09 2.15
N ASP A 120 3.73 -22.33 2.17
CA ASP A 120 5.03 -22.78 2.67
C ASP A 120 5.33 -22.15 4.03
N PRO A 121 6.30 -22.69 4.81
CA PRO A 121 6.59 -22.20 6.16
C PRO A 121 6.89 -20.70 6.25
N ASP A 122 7.57 -20.14 5.24
CA ASP A 122 7.83 -18.69 5.18
C ASP A 122 6.51 -17.92 5.00
N SER A 123 5.63 -18.34 4.10
CA SER A 123 4.34 -17.67 3.92
C SER A 123 3.44 -17.75 5.15
N GLN A 124 3.48 -18.86 5.90
CA GLN A 124 2.74 -18.99 7.16
C GLN A 124 3.29 -18.05 8.23
N ALA A 125 4.61 -17.96 8.39
CA ALA A 125 5.23 -17.00 9.30
C ALA A 125 4.87 -15.55 8.92
N ARG A 126 4.82 -15.23 7.63
CA ARG A 126 4.39 -13.89 7.16
C ARG A 126 2.92 -13.63 7.47
N LEU A 127 2.04 -14.62 7.38
CA LEU A 127 0.65 -14.47 7.80
C LEU A 127 0.54 -14.22 9.30
N GLU A 128 1.30 -14.94 10.13
CA GLU A 128 1.36 -14.70 11.59
C GLU A 128 1.83 -13.28 11.91
N ASN A 129 2.85 -12.78 11.20
CA ASN A 129 3.33 -11.40 11.34
C ASN A 129 2.24 -10.37 10.98
N LEU A 130 1.38 -10.66 9.99
CA LEU A 130 0.25 -9.79 9.63
C LEU A 130 -0.86 -9.80 10.70
N GLU A 131 -1.09 -10.93 11.37
CA GLU A 131 -2.03 -11.00 12.50
C GLU A 131 -1.49 -10.24 13.73
N GLU A 132 -0.18 -10.30 13.97
CA GLU A 132 0.51 -9.47 14.96
C GLU A 132 0.35 -7.98 14.63
N PHE A 133 0.51 -7.60 13.35
CA PHE A 133 0.30 -6.24 12.88
C PHE A 133 -1.14 -5.75 13.09
N LEU A 134 -2.15 -6.59 12.86
CA LEU A 134 -3.52 -6.22 13.16
C LEU A 134 -3.73 -5.94 14.65
N SER A 135 -3.06 -6.68 15.54
CA SER A 135 -3.09 -6.40 16.97
C SER A 135 -2.51 -5.02 17.30
N VAL A 136 -1.43 -4.61 16.62
CA VAL A 136 -0.84 -3.26 16.73
C VAL A 136 -1.80 -2.17 16.23
N THR A 137 -2.41 -2.36 15.06
CA THR A 137 -3.39 -1.40 14.54
C THR A 137 -4.60 -1.24 15.47
N LYS A 138 -5.03 -2.35 16.10
CA LYS A 138 -6.16 -2.34 17.02
C LYS A 138 -5.83 -1.59 18.31
N GLU A 139 -4.62 -1.79 18.83
CA GLU A 139 -4.15 -1.04 19.99
C GLU A 139 -4.07 0.47 19.69
N PHE A 140 -3.68 0.84 18.47
CA PHE A 140 -3.74 2.22 18.01
C PHE A 140 -5.18 2.73 17.99
N ASP A 141 -6.10 2.02 17.33
CA ASP A 141 -7.51 2.42 17.24
C ASP A 141 -8.18 2.57 18.62
N ASP A 142 -7.92 1.64 19.55
CA ASP A 142 -8.45 1.68 20.93
C ASP A 142 -7.96 2.91 21.72
N LYS A 143 -6.77 3.43 21.39
CA LYS A 143 -6.13 4.57 22.06
C LYS A 143 -6.23 5.86 21.26
N TYR A 144 -6.76 5.81 20.04
CA TYR A 144 -6.69 6.91 19.11
C TYR A 144 -7.49 8.11 19.63
N GLN A 145 -6.79 9.22 19.79
CA GLN A 145 -7.34 10.51 20.18
C GLN A 145 -6.77 11.54 19.22
N PRO A 146 -7.56 12.06 18.27
CA PRO A 146 -7.05 13.03 17.31
C PRO A 146 -6.63 14.30 18.06
N GLU A 147 -5.47 14.86 17.71
CA GLU A 147 -4.98 16.12 18.30
C GLU A 147 -5.90 17.29 17.95
N ASP A 148 -6.45 17.27 16.74
CA ASP A 148 -7.46 18.20 16.26
C ASP A 148 -8.74 17.44 15.86
N PRO A 149 -9.85 17.62 16.59
CA PRO A 149 -11.15 17.02 16.25
C PRO A 149 -11.69 17.41 14.86
N GLU A 150 -11.19 18.49 14.24
CA GLU A 150 -11.60 18.93 12.91
C GLU A 150 -10.73 18.36 11.77
N SER A 151 -9.61 17.70 12.10
CA SER A 151 -8.64 17.15 11.13
C SER A 151 -8.34 15.67 11.43
N ILE A 152 -9.38 14.85 11.49
CA ILE A 152 -9.27 13.42 11.82
C ILE A 152 -8.76 12.64 10.60
N ASP A 153 -7.51 12.17 10.66
CA ASP A 153 -6.93 11.24 9.69
C ASP A 153 -6.14 10.13 10.43
N PRO A 154 -6.85 9.10 10.94
CA PRO A 154 -6.25 8.08 11.80
C PRO A 154 -5.15 7.28 11.09
N VAL A 155 -5.27 7.15 9.76
CA VAL A 155 -4.29 6.40 8.96
C VAL A 155 -2.99 7.17 8.84
N THR A 156 -3.06 8.46 8.52
CA THR A 156 -1.87 9.32 8.46
C THR A 156 -1.19 9.40 9.83
N ASP A 157 -1.96 9.54 10.91
CA ASP A 157 -1.43 9.59 12.28
C ASP A 157 -0.77 8.26 12.69
N PHE A 158 -1.38 7.13 12.32
CA PHE A 158 -0.80 5.81 12.54
C PHE A 158 0.52 5.64 11.79
N LEU A 159 0.56 6.00 10.50
CA LEU A 159 1.79 5.92 9.70
C LEU A 159 2.92 6.77 10.30
N GLY A 160 2.60 7.96 10.80
CA GLY A 160 3.57 8.82 11.50
C GLY A 160 4.07 8.20 12.80
N THR A 161 3.18 7.64 13.61
CA THR A 161 3.54 6.96 14.86
C THR A 161 4.42 5.74 14.61
N THR A 162 4.10 4.93 13.60
CA THR A 162 4.89 3.76 13.23
C THR A 162 6.28 4.13 12.72
N ALA A 163 6.42 5.21 11.95
CA ALA A 163 7.73 5.68 11.48
C ALA A 163 8.65 6.01 12.67
N LEU A 164 8.12 6.68 13.69
CA LEU A 164 8.87 6.99 14.92
C LEU A 164 9.27 5.72 15.70
N MET A 165 8.38 4.72 15.76
CA MET A 165 8.70 3.44 16.41
C MET A 165 9.78 2.67 15.64
N SER A 166 9.73 2.70 14.31
CA SER A 166 10.76 2.08 13.46
C SER A 166 12.13 2.72 13.68
N ASP A 167 12.18 4.06 13.79
CA ASP A 167 13.44 4.77 14.08
C ASP A 167 14.00 4.37 15.46
N LEU A 168 13.15 4.09 16.46
CA LEU A 168 13.58 3.64 17.78
C LEU A 168 14.10 2.19 17.78
N ASP A 169 13.45 1.30 17.02
CA ASP A 169 13.89 -0.08 16.79
C ASP A 169 15.28 -0.16 16.13
N ASP A 170 15.72 0.90 15.44
CA ASP A 170 17.04 0.97 14.81
C ASP A 170 18.20 1.24 15.81
N PHE A 171 17.88 1.73 17.01
CA PHE A 171 18.88 2.05 18.05
C PHE A 171 19.07 0.95 19.11
N GLU A 172 18.26 -0.12 19.10
CA GLU A 172 18.40 -1.32 19.94
C GLU A 172 19.16 -2.48 19.27
#